data_AF-A0A321L8P2-F1
#
_entry.id   AF-A0A321L8P2-F1
#
_cell.length_a   1.000
_cell.length_b   1.000
_cell.length_c   1.000
_cell.angle_alpha   90.00
_cell.angle_beta   90.00
_cell.angle_gamma   90.00
#
_symmetry.space_group_name_H-M   'P 1'
#
loop_
_entity.id
_entity.type
_entity.pdbx_description
1 polymer ?
#
loop_
_entity_poly.entity_id
_entity_poly.type
_entity_poly.pdbx_seq_one_letter_code
_entity_poly.pdbx_strand_id
1 'polypeptide(L)'
;MLIILLLSVSTLPGNSKPVRVMALTFDDLPFVELEQAHDLARVQDKTKKLIRTLREHRAPAIGFVNEAKLNVSGEISARTDLLEQWVDAGFILGNHTYSHPDLNALRRG
;
A
#
# COMPACT_ATOMS: atom_id res chain seq x y z
N MET A 1 -15.10 -14.13 -65.84
CA MET A 1 -15.89 -14.62 -64.69
C MET A 1 -15.15 -14.23 -63.43
N LEU A 2 -15.59 -13.18 -62.72
CA LEU A 2 -14.93 -12.67 -61.51
C LEU A 2 -15.65 -13.29 -60.30
N ILE A 3 -14.97 -14.11 -59.51
CA ILE A 3 -15.50 -14.70 -58.28
C ILE A 3 -15.19 -13.72 -57.14
N ILE A 4 -16.23 -13.07 -56.61
CA ILE A 4 -16.13 -12.26 -55.38
C ILE A 4 -16.35 -13.21 -54.21
N LEU A 5 -15.29 -13.46 -53.44
CA LEU A 5 -15.34 -14.24 -52.20
C LEU A 5 -15.82 -13.33 -51.06
N LEU A 6 -17.07 -13.48 -50.64
CA LEU A 6 -17.60 -12.84 -49.44
C LEU A 6 -17.05 -13.56 -48.19
N LEU A 7 -16.09 -12.94 -47.51
CA LEU A 7 -15.67 -13.34 -46.16
C LEU A 7 -16.68 -12.81 -45.14
N SER A 8 -17.55 -13.69 -44.64
CA SER A 8 -18.42 -13.39 -43.50
C SER A 8 -17.58 -13.38 -42.22
N VAL A 9 -17.28 -12.20 -41.69
CA VAL A 9 -16.67 -12.03 -40.37
C VAL A 9 -17.74 -12.37 -39.33
N SER A 10 -17.67 -13.58 -38.78
CA SER A 10 -18.51 -13.97 -37.64
C SER A 10 -17.89 -13.42 -36.36
N THR A 11 -18.53 -12.44 -35.73
CA THR A 11 -18.17 -12.00 -34.38
C THR A 11 -18.62 -13.06 -33.38
N LEU A 12 -17.67 -13.83 -32.85
CA LEU A 12 -17.96 -14.69 -31.71
C LEU A 12 -18.30 -13.79 -30.51
N PRO A 13 -19.45 -13.98 -29.83
CA PRO A 13 -19.76 -13.25 -28.62
C PRO A 13 -18.72 -13.63 -27.56
N GLY A 14 -17.79 -12.72 -27.28
CA GLY A 14 -16.79 -12.86 -26.24
C GLY A 14 -17.46 -12.81 -24.89
N ASN A 15 -17.70 -13.97 -24.28
CA ASN A 15 -18.18 -14.08 -22.91
C ASN A 15 -17.02 -13.79 -21.94
N SER A 16 -16.54 -12.54 -21.91
CA SER A 16 -15.47 -12.12 -21.01
C SER A 16 -16.03 -12.08 -19.59
N LYS A 17 -15.53 -12.99 -18.73
CA LYS A 17 -15.78 -12.88 -17.28
C LYS A 17 -15.22 -11.52 -16.82
N PRO A 18 -15.97 -10.73 -16.04
CA PRO A 18 -15.49 -9.44 -15.57
C PRO A 18 -14.20 -9.63 -14.77
N VAL A 19 -13.19 -8.83 -15.10
CA VAL A 19 -11.91 -8.82 -14.38
C VAL A 19 -12.15 -8.28 -12.98
N ARG A 20 -11.81 -9.08 -11.96
CA ARG A 20 -11.86 -8.65 -10.56
C ARG A 20 -10.51 -8.06 -10.19
N VAL A 21 -10.51 -6.83 -9.72
CA VAL A 21 -9.33 -6.12 -9.23
C VAL A 21 -9.50 -5.79 -7.76
N MET A 22 -8.39 -5.73 -7.03
CA MET A 22 -8.33 -5.39 -5.61
C MET A 22 -7.15 -4.45 -5.40
N ALA A 23 -7.34 -3.42 -4.56
CA ALA A 23 -6.26 -2.60 -4.04
C ALA A 23 -5.89 -3.08 -2.63
N LEU A 24 -4.60 -3.20 -2.35
CA LEU A 24 -4.10 -3.46 -1.00
C LEU A 24 -3.61 -2.15 -0.40
N THR A 25 -4.20 -1.76 0.72
CA THR A 25 -3.82 -0.57 1.48
C THR A 25 -3.48 -0.98 2.90
N PHE A 26 -2.46 -0.35 3.47
CA PHE A 26 -2.02 -0.57 4.84
C PHE A 26 -2.04 0.77 5.54
N ASP A 27 -2.83 0.87 6.60
CA ASP A 27 -2.94 2.07 7.39
C ASP A 27 -1.95 2.04 8.55
N ASP A 28 -1.82 3.17 9.22
CA ASP A 28 -1.05 3.30 10.46
C ASP A 28 0.47 3.08 10.35
N LEU A 29 1.09 3.32 9.20
CA LEU A 29 2.55 3.23 9.07
C LEU A 29 3.27 4.25 9.98
N PRO A 30 4.49 3.93 10.47
CA PRO A 30 5.30 2.74 10.17
C PRO A 30 4.85 1.46 10.88
N PHE A 31 3.98 1.55 11.89
CA PHE A 31 3.39 0.40 12.57
C PHE A 31 2.13 0.79 13.33
N VAL A 32 1.17 -0.14 13.39
CA VAL A 32 -0.08 0.02 14.14
C VAL A 32 0.19 0.45 15.58
N GLU A 33 -0.67 1.33 16.08
CA GLU A 33 -0.53 1.88 17.42
C GLU A 33 -0.86 0.80 18.45
N LEU A 34 0.18 0.34 19.14
CA LEU A 34 0.11 -0.53 20.31
C LEU A 34 1.12 0.05 21.31
N GLU A 35 0.98 -0.24 22.60
CA GLU A 35 2.04 0.02 23.60
C GLU A 35 3.41 -0.57 23.16
N GLN A 36 3.40 -1.48 22.20
CA GLN A 36 4.54 -2.13 21.56
C GLN A 36 5.25 -1.28 20.49
N ALA A 37 4.68 -0.14 20.07
CA ALA A 37 5.30 0.77 19.10
C ALA A 37 6.59 1.43 19.63
N HIS A 38 6.86 1.32 20.94
CA HIS A 38 8.13 1.70 21.55
C HIS A 38 9.28 0.71 21.29
N ASP A 39 8.98 -0.53 20.86
CA ASP A 39 10.01 -1.52 20.53
C ASP A 39 10.41 -1.41 19.06
N LEU A 40 11.46 -0.63 18.79
CA LEU A 40 11.98 -0.41 17.45
C LEU A 40 12.37 -1.72 16.74
N ALA A 41 12.95 -2.69 17.45
CA ALA A 41 13.40 -3.95 16.87
C ALA A 41 12.21 -4.78 16.37
N ARG A 42 11.12 -4.80 17.14
CA ARG A 42 9.87 -5.44 16.74
C ARG A 42 9.25 -4.75 15.52
N VAL A 43 9.22 -3.41 15.51
CA VAL A 43 8.72 -2.65 14.36
C VAL A 43 9.54 -2.97 13.10
N GLN A 44 10.87 -2.95 13.20
CA GLN A 44 11.77 -3.33 12.10
C GLN A 44 11.51 -4.74 11.57
N ASP A 45 11.40 -5.74 12.46
CA ASP A 45 11.13 -7.13 12.08
C ASP A 45 9.80 -7.26 11.34
N LYS A 46 8.74 -6.60 11.83
CA LYS A 46 7.41 -6.66 11.23
C LYS A 46 7.34 -5.94 9.89
N THR A 47 7.93 -4.75 9.77
CA THR A 47 8.03 -4.04 8.50
C THR A 47 8.76 -4.87 7.45
N LYS A 48 9.91 -5.44 7.81
CA LYS A 48 10.68 -6.32 6.91
C LYS A 48 9.90 -7.56 6.48
N LYS A 49 9.16 -8.18 7.40
CA LYS A 49 8.29 -9.34 7.10
C LYS A 49 7.17 -8.95 6.12
N LEU A 50 6.48 -7.84 6.38
CA LEU A 50 5.39 -7.38 5.53
C LEU A 50 5.86 -7.04 4.11
N ILE A 51 6.91 -6.22 3.98
CA ILE A 51 7.50 -5.85 2.69
C ILE A 51 7.94 -7.10 1.92
N ARG A 52 8.63 -8.03 2.60
CA ARG A 52 9.07 -9.28 1.97
C ARG A 52 7.88 -10.09 1.43
N THR A 53 6.83 -10.29 2.23
CA THR A 53 5.64 -11.04 1.80
C THR A 53 4.95 -10.37 0.61
N LEU A 54 4.78 -9.05 0.63
CA LEU A 54 4.19 -8.33 -0.50
C LEU A 54 5.02 -8.52 -1.78
N ARG A 55 6.35 -8.45 -1.69
CA ARG A 55 7.24 -8.68 -2.83
C ARG A 55 7.21 -10.12 -3.34
N GLU A 56 7.26 -11.12 -2.44
CA GLU A 56 7.19 -12.54 -2.78
C GLU A 56 5.92 -12.88 -3.57
N HIS A 57 4.79 -12.27 -3.19
CA HIS A 57 3.52 -12.45 -3.85
C HIS A 57 3.28 -11.49 -5.03
N ARG A 58 4.24 -10.61 -5.35
CA ARG A 58 4.11 -9.56 -6.37
C ARG A 58 2.84 -8.74 -6.18
N ALA A 59 2.50 -8.44 -4.93
CA ALA A 59 1.28 -7.76 -4.53
C ALA A 59 1.55 -6.24 -4.44
N PRO A 60 1.07 -5.42 -5.38
CA PRO A 60 1.22 -3.97 -5.28
C PRO A 60 0.42 -3.45 -4.09
N ALA A 61 0.99 -2.49 -3.36
CA ALA A 61 0.39 -1.96 -2.15
C ALA A 61 0.68 -0.46 -1.97
N ILE A 62 -0.21 0.19 -1.21
CA ILE A 62 -0.06 1.56 -0.73
C ILE A 62 0.00 1.53 0.79
N GLY A 63 0.98 2.21 1.39
CA GLY A 63 1.09 2.40 2.83
C GLY A 63 0.74 3.82 3.24
N PHE A 64 -0.22 4.02 4.14
CA PHE A 64 -0.63 5.32 4.66
C PHE A 64 0.07 5.63 6.00
N VAL A 65 0.79 6.74 6.05
CA VAL A 65 1.74 7.10 7.13
C VAL A 65 1.13 8.08 8.12
N ASN A 66 1.33 7.81 9.41
CA ASN A 66 1.22 8.80 10.49
C ASN A 66 2.60 9.28 10.92
N GLU A 67 2.98 10.48 10.50
CA GLU A 67 4.32 11.03 10.77
C GLU A 67 4.63 11.14 12.28
N ALA A 68 3.62 11.39 13.14
CA ALA A 68 3.82 11.46 14.58
C ALA A 68 4.46 10.19 15.16
N LYS A 69 4.23 9.02 14.54
CA LYS A 69 4.80 7.73 14.96
C LYS A 69 6.30 7.60 14.70
N LEU A 70 6.88 8.52 13.92
CA LEU A 70 8.33 8.66 13.74
C LEU A 70 8.99 9.40 14.90
N ASN A 71 8.24 10.24 15.62
CA ASN A 71 8.75 11.14 16.65
C ASN A 71 9.02 10.43 17.99
N VAL A 72 9.94 9.47 17.96
CA VAL A 72 10.47 8.81 19.17
C VAL A 72 11.91 9.28 19.38
N SER A 73 12.20 9.74 20.60
CA SER A 73 13.49 10.34 20.94
C SER A 73 14.64 9.38 20.64
N GLY A 74 15.62 9.84 19.85
CA GLY A 74 16.77 9.03 19.42
C GLY A 74 16.51 8.03 18.29
N GLU A 75 15.26 7.85 17.84
CA GLU A 75 14.89 6.81 16.86
C GLU A 75 14.35 7.36 15.54
N ILE A 76 14.18 8.68 15.40
CA ILE A 76 13.57 9.31 14.21
C ILE A 76 14.19 8.78 12.92
N SER A 77 15.53 8.76 12.81
CA SER A 77 16.23 8.23 11.63
C SER A 77 15.88 6.77 11.38
N ALA A 78 16.05 5.90 12.39
CA ALA A 78 15.79 4.48 12.25
C ALA A 78 14.32 4.15 11.91
N ARG A 79 13.38 5.03 12.29
CA ARG A 79 11.96 4.91 11.95
C ARG A 79 11.67 5.46 10.55
N THR A 80 12.35 6.51 10.12
CA THR A 80 12.32 6.99 8.72
C THR A 80 12.85 5.93 7.77
N ASP A 81 13.94 5.24 8.11
CA ASP A 81 14.52 4.14 7.32
C ASP A 81 13.50 3.02 7.04
N LEU A 82 12.48 2.85 7.91
CA LEU A 82 11.39 1.90 7.67
C LEU A 82 10.53 2.32 6.49
N LEU A 83 10.21 3.61 6.38
CA LEU A 83 9.43 4.17 5.28
C LEU A 83 10.24 4.17 3.98
N GLU A 84 11.55 4.45 4.06
CA GLU A 84 12.46 4.33 2.92
C GLU A 84 12.47 2.90 2.36
N GLN A 85 12.49 1.88 3.23
CA GLN A 85 12.37 0.48 2.80
C GLN A 85 11.08 0.19 2.01
N TRP A 86 9.96 0.85 2.30
CA TRP A 86 8.73 0.71 1.50
C TRP A 86 8.93 1.28 0.09
N VAL A 87 9.53 2.46 0.00
CA VAL A 87 9.79 3.14 -1.28
C VAL A 87 10.80 2.36 -2.11
N ASP A 88 11.90 1.90 -1.52
CA ASP A 88 12.93 1.08 -2.16
C ASP A 88 12.37 -0.26 -2.67
N ALA A 89 11.34 -0.79 -2.01
CA ALA A 89 10.63 -1.98 -2.45
C ALA A 89 9.65 -1.73 -3.62
N GLY A 90 9.48 -0.47 -4.04
CA GLY A 90 8.59 -0.06 -5.12
C GLY A 90 7.14 0.16 -4.68
N PHE A 91 6.87 0.29 -3.38
CA PHE A 91 5.54 0.61 -2.86
C PHE A 91 5.32 2.12 -2.77
N ILE A 92 4.05 2.52 -2.77
CA ILE A 92 3.64 3.93 -2.69
C ILE A 92 3.34 4.27 -1.23
N LEU A 93 3.79 5.43 -0.77
CA LEU A 93 3.38 5.99 0.52
C LEU A 93 2.34 7.09 0.34
N GLY A 94 1.31 7.07 1.19
CA GLY A 94 0.24 8.06 1.28
C GLY A 94 0.17 8.70 2.67
N ASN A 95 -0.61 9.77 2.80
CA ASN A 95 -0.80 10.48 4.07
C ASN A 95 -1.98 9.89 4.86
N HIS A 96 -1.77 9.54 6.13
CA HIS A 96 -2.82 9.05 7.05
C HIS A 96 -3.15 10.05 8.17
N THR A 97 -2.93 11.34 7.95
CA THR A 97 -2.85 12.42 8.93
C THR A 97 -1.63 12.33 9.86
N TYR A 98 -1.34 13.40 10.62
CA TYR A 98 -0.18 13.45 11.49
C TYR A 98 -0.21 12.39 12.61
N SER A 99 -1.29 12.36 13.41
CA SER A 99 -1.38 11.57 14.64
C SER A 99 -2.67 10.73 14.72
N HIS A 100 -3.32 10.47 13.59
CA HIS A 100 -4.58 9.73 13.52
C HIS A 100 -5.71 10.30 14.41
N PRO A 101 -5.96 11.63 14.45
CA PRO A 101 -7.08 12.17 15.21
C PRO A 101 -8.42 11.83 14.53
N ASP A 102 -9.50 11.80 15.31
CA ASP A 102 -10.84 11.78 14.72
C ASP A 102 -11.11 13.11 13.99
N LEU A 103 -11.08 13.05 12.66
CA LEU A 103 -11.31 14.21 11.80
C LEU A 103 -12.70 14.84 12.00
N ASN A 104 -13.70 14.11 12.49
CA ASN A 104 -15.03 14.65 12.76
C ASN A 104 -15.09 15.44 14.08
N ALA A 105 -14.19 15.15 15.01
CA ALA A 105 -14.07 15.84 16.29
C ALA A 105 -13.14 17.06 16.23
N LEU A 106 -12.38 17.22 15.13
CA LEU A 106 -11.53 18.38 14.93
C LEU A 106 -12.38 19.65 14.76
N ARG A 107 -12.24 20.58 15.69
CA ARG A 107 -12.76 21.94 15.50
C ARG A 107 -11.98 22.64 14.40
N ARG A 108 -12.69 23.23 13.45
CA ARG A 108 -12.10 24.25 12.56
C ARG A 108 -11.80 25.48 13.43
N GLY A 109 -10.53 25.88 13.47
CA GLY A 109 -10.09 27.13 14.08
C GLY A 109 -10.61 28.34 13.33
#